data_AF-A0A938EZ32-F1
#
_entry.id   AF-A0A938EZ32-F1
#
_cell.length_a   1.000
_cell.length_b   1.000
_cell.length_c   1.000
_cell.angle_alpha   90.00
_cell.angle_beta   90.00
_cell.angle_gamma   90.00
#
_symmetry.space_group_name_H-M   'P 1'
#
loop_
_entity.id
_entity.type
_entity.pdbx_description
1 polymer ?
#
loop_
_entity_poly.entity_id
_entity_poly.type
_entity_poly.pdbx_seq_one_letter_code
_entity_poly.pdbx_strand_id
1 'polypeptide(L)' 'FYWSLMDNFEWAHGFEKRFGLYHTDYSTQQRTLRQAAANTWR' A
#
# COMPACT_ATOMS: atom_id res chain seq x y z
N PHE A 1 0.49 11.67 9.97
CA PHE A 1 1.08 11.32 8.65
C PHE A 1 1.07 9.81 8.50
N TYR A 2 0.74 9.28 7.33
CA TYR A 2 0.65 7.83 7.08
C TYR A 2 1.92 7.31 6.41
N TRP A 3 2.47 6.23 6.97
CA TRP A 3 3.41 5.36 6.27
C TRP A 3 2.61 4.15 5.75
N SER A 4 2.51 3.93 4.45
CA SER A 4 3.04 4.70 3.31
C SER A 4 1.91 5.00 2.32
N LEU A 5 2.17 5.82 1.30
CA LEU A 5 1.15 6.07 0.27
C LEU A 5 0.81 4.79 -0.50
N MET A 6 1.82 3.99 -0.87
CA MET A 6 1.66 2.77 -1.66
C MET A 6 2.54 1.66 -1.11
N ASP A 7 2.17 0.41 -1.36
CA ASP A 7 3.02 -0.72 -1.00
C ASP A 7 4.41 -0.56 -1.62
N ASN A 8 5.46 -0.77 -0.83
CA ASN A 8 6.85 -0.59 -1.22
C ASN A 8 7.69 -1.75 -0.68
N PHE A 9 9.01 -1.66 -0.86
CA PHE A 9 9.96 -2.61 -0.31
C PHE A 9 10.19 -2.33 1.19
N GLU A 10 9.89 -3.30 2.04
CA GLU A 10 9.95 -3.19 3.50
C GLU A 10 11.16 -3.93 4.06
N TRP A 11 12.35 -3.47 3.68
CA TRP A 11 13.64 -3.88 4.26
C TRP A 11 13.80 -5.40 4.39
N ALA A 12 13.99 -5.91 5.61
CA ALA A 12 14.17 -7.33 5.89
C ALA A 12 12.97 -8.20 5.46
N HIS A 13 11.79 -7.60 5.25
CA HIS A 13 10.57 -8.30 4.84
C HIS A 13 10.32 -8.26 3.33
N GLY A 14 11.17 -7.58 2.55
CA GLY A 14 10.96 -7.44 1.12
C GLY A 14 9.57 -6.90 0.78
N PHE A 15 8.85 -7.56 -0.13
CA PHE A 15 7.50 -7.17 -0.56
C PHE A 15 6.37 -7.96 0.14
N GLU A 16 6.69 -8.71 1.19
CA GLU A 16 5.71 -9.50 1.93
C GLU A 16 4.78 -8.60 2.76
N LYS A 17 5.34 -7.57 3.41
CA LYS A 17 4.56 -6.60 4.18
C LYS A 17 4.09 -5.44 3.31
N ARG A 18 2.85 -5.03 3.54
CA ARG A 18 2.10 -4.09 2.70
C ARG A 18 1.35 -3.08 3.56
N PHE A 19 1.96 -1.93 3.78
CA PHE A 19 1.43 -0.85 4.62
C PHE A 19 0.82 0.31 3.82
N GLY A 20 0.88 0.23 2.49
CA GLY A 20 0.42 1.30 1.62
C GLY A 20 -1.08 1.54 1.76
N LEU A 21 -1.50 2.81 1.76
CA LEU A 21 -2.91 3.18 1.59
C LEU A 21 -3.47 2.66 0.26
N TYR A 22 -2.61 2.57 -0.75
CA TYR A 22 -2.86 1.91 -2.03
C TYR A 22 -2.14 0.56 -2.10
N HIS A 23 -2.87 -0.47 -2.50
CA HIS A 23 -2.28 -1.74 -2.93
C HIS A 23 -1.61 -1.55 -4.29
N THR A 24 -0.38 -2.03 -4.44
CA THR A 24 0.37 -2.04 -5.71
C THR A 24 0.43 -3.47 -6.24
N ASP A 25 -0.05 -3.70 -7.46
CA ASP A 25 0.23 -4.93 -8.20
C ASP A 25 1.63 -4.82 -8.82
N TYR A 26 2.59 -5.60 -8.34
CA TYR A 26 3.97 -5.52 -8.81
C TYR A 26 4.16 -6.03 -10.24
N SER A 27 3.26 -6.87 -10.75
CA SER A 27 3.34 -7.39 -12.12
C SER A 27 2.89 -6.37 -13.15
N THR A 28 1.88 -5.57 -12.82
CA THR A 28 1.25 -4.61 -13.75
C THR A 28 1.51 -3.14 -13.40
N GLN A 29 2.04 -2.87 -12.20
CA GLN A 29 2.19 -1.55 -11.59
C GLN A 29 0.87 -0.80 -11.33
N GLN A 30 -0.28 -1.46 -11.47
CA GLN A 30 -1.57 -0.87 -11.14
C GLN A 30 -1.70 -0.65 -9.63
N ARG A 31 -2.40 0.43 -9.26
CA ARG A 31 -2.60 0.86 -7.87
C ARG A 31 -4.08 0.92 -7.56
N THR A 32 -4.49 0.28 -6.46
CA THR A 32 -5.89 0.24 -6.02
C THR A 32 -6.00 0.76 -4.60
N LEU A 33 -6.90 1.73 -4.36
CA LEU A 33 -7.14 2.27 -3.02
C LEU A 33 -7.71 1.18 -2.10
N ARG A 34 -7.13 1.00 -0.91
CA ARG A 34 -7.66 0.05 0.08
C ARG A 34 -8.93 0.59 0.73
N GLN A 35 -9.86 -0.29 1.08
CA GLN A 35 -11.10 0.11 1.77
C GLN A 35 -10.82 0.81 3.11
N ALA A 36 -9.84 0.35 3.89
CA ALA A 36 -9.44 1.01 5.13
C ALA A 36 -8.95 2.46 4.91
N ALA A 37 -8.27 2.72 3.80
CA ALA A 37 -7.83 4.05 3.39
C ALA A 37 -8.98 4.91 2.84
N ALA A 38 -10.01 4.30 2.24
CA ALA A 38 -11.20 5.01 1.79
C ALA A 38 -12.08 5.48 2.97
N ASN A 39 -12.11 4.70 4.05
CA ASN A 39 -12.95 4.99 5.21
C ASN A 39 -12.34 6.02 6.18
N THR A 40 -11.08 6.41 5.98
CA THR A 40 -10.37 7.35 6.86
C THR A 40 -10.70 8.82 6.60
N TRP A 41 -11.52 9.11 5.57
CA TRP A 41 -11.93 10.47 5.17
C TRP A 41 -13.42 10.77 5.46
N ARG A 42 -14.09 9.86 6.17
CA ARG A 42 -15.44 10.07 6.70
C ARG A 42 -15.36 10.53 8.14
#